data_AF-A0A1E4I0B8-F1
#
_entry.id   AF-A0A1E4I0B8-F1
#
_cell.length_a   1.000
_cell.length_b   1.000
_cell.length_c   1.000
_cell.angle_alpha   90.00
_cell.angle_beta   90.00
_cell.angle_gamma   90.00
#
_symmetry.space_group_name_H-M   'P 1'
#
loop_
_entity.id
_entity.type
_entity.pdbx_description
1 polymer ?
#
loop_
_entity_poly.entity_id
_entity_poly.type
_entity_poly.pdbx_seq_one_letter_code
_entity_poly.pdbx_strand_id
1 'polypeptide(L)' 'MPYYVFRLGMFKVLEKQGEWASFKEAKAHTNELRKTLDPKTGDKYKMIFAENEIAAQDTLMAERELDQRLSGDDW' A
#
# COMPACT_ATOMS: atom_id res chain seq x y z
N MET A 1 -2.41 17.02 4.16
CA MET A 1 -2.59 15.55 4.13
C MET A 1 -1.28 14.96 3.62
N PRO A 2 -0.63 14.05 4.35
CA PRO A 2 0.62 13.43 3.91
C PRO A 2 0.37 12.18 3.05
N TYR A 3 1.43 11.71 2.42
CA TYR A 3 1.51 10.42 1.75
C TYR A 3 2.03 9.38 2.72
N TYR A 4 1.25 8.33 2.96
CA TYR A 4 1.65 7.18 3.75
C TYR A 4 2.14 6.07 2.83
N VAL A 5 3.21 5.37 3.23
CA VAL A 5 3.70 4.18 2.52
C VAL A 5 3.62 2.99 3.46
N PHE A 6 3.02 1.92 2.96
CA PHE A 6 2.87 0.65 3.67
C PHE A 6 3.46 -0.49 2.85
N ARG A 7 4.10 -1.42 3.55
CA ARG A 7 4.39 -2.75 3.03
C ARG A 7 3.20 -3.64 3.31
N LEU A 8 2.66 -4.25 2.26
CA LEU A 8 1.63 -5.27 2.32
C LEU A 8 2.30 -6.63 2.19
N GLY A 9 2.35 -7.38 3.30
CA GLY A 9 2.93 -8.71 3.32
C GLY A 9 1.98 -9.80 2.79
N MET A 10 2.51 -11.03 2.59
CA MET A 10 1.72 -12.19 2.15
C MET A 10 0.46 -12.48 3.01
N PHE A 11 0.51 -12.19 4.31
CA PHE A 11 -0.61 -12.37 5.24
C PHE A 11 -1.55 -11.16 5.32
N LYS A 12 -1.43 -10.22 4.38
CA LYS A 12 -2.20 -8.96 4.37
C LYS A 12 -1.98 -8.11 5.62
N VAL A 13 -0.79 -8.23 6.22
CA VAL A 13 -0.33 -7.34 7.28
C VAL A 13 0.17 -6.06 6.62
N LEU A 14 -0.39 -4.92 7.04
CA LEU A 14 0.09 -3.60 6.67
C LEU A 14 1.16 -3.15 7.66
N GLU A 15 2.37 -2.94 7.18
CA GLU A 15 3.48 -2.41 7.97
C GLU A 15 3.82 -1.01 7.47
N LYS A 16 3.60 0.00 8.33
CA LYS A 16 3.92 1.40 8.01
C LYS A 16 5.42 1.56 7.82
N GLN A 17 5.81 2.08 6.67
CA GLN A 17 7.20 2.41 6.35
C GLN A 17 7.52 3.88 6.64
N GLY A 18 6.50 4.74 6.57
CA GLY A 18 6.64 6.16 6.89
C GLY A 18 5.50 7.01 6.36
N GLU A 19 5.62 8.31 6.58
CA GLU A 19 4.75 9.33 6.02
C GLU A 19 5.59 10.51 5.52
N TRP A 20 5.15 11.15 4.44
CA TRP A 20 5.85 12.27 3.81
C TRP A 20 4.87 13.37 3.44
N ALA A 21 5.31 14.62 3.53
CA ALA A 21 4.50 15.77 3.13
C ALA A 21 4.38 15.91 1.60
N SER A 22 5.35 15.37 0.84
CA SER A 22 5.43 15.50 -0.61
C SER A 22 5.36 14.16 -1.34
N PHE A 23 4.60 14.13 -2.44
CA PHE A 23 4.52 12.96 -3.33
C PHE A 23 5.89 12.57 -3.88
N LYS A 24 6.73 13.56 -4.20
CA LYS A 24 8.04 13.32 -4.82
C LYS A 24 8.94 12.53 -3.87
N GLU A 25 8.96 12.90 -2.61
CA GLU A 25 9.72 12.23 -1.56
C GLU A 25 9.15 10.83 -1.30
N ALA A 26 7.84 10.75 -1.07
CA ALA A 26 7.16 9.48 -0.84
C ALA A 26 7.40 8.46 -1.96
N LYS A 27 7.31 8.90 -3.23
CA LYS A 27 7.55 8.06 -4.41
C LYS A 27 9.00 7.61 -4.50
N ALA A 28 9.96 8.49 -4.23
CA ALA A 28 11.38 8.15 -4.26
C ALA A 28 11.68 7.03 -3.25
N HIS A 29 11.25 7.21 -2.00
CA HIS A 29 11.40 6.20 -0.94
C HIS A 29 10.66 4.89 -1.27
N THR A 30 9.42 4.97 -1.76
CA THR A 30 8.67 3.77 -2.15
C THR A 30 9.40 2.98 -3.24
N ASN A 31 10.01 3.68 -4.21
CA ASN A 31 10.77 3.02 -5.27
C ASN A 31 12.08 2.39 -4.76
N GLU A 32 12.76 3.03 -3.81
CA GLU A 32 13.93 2.43 -3.15
C GLU A 32 13.53 1.17 -2.38
N LEU A 33 12.45 1.23 -1.60
CA LEU A 33 11.89 0.09 -0.88
C LEU A 33 11.56 -1.07 -1.83
N ARG A 34 10.92 -0.78 -2.97
CA ARG A 34 10.60 -1.81 -4.00
C ARG A 34 11.84 -2.53 -4.55
N LYS A 35 13.00 -1.88 -4.62
CA LYS A 35 14.25 -2.53 -5.06
C LYS A 35 14.76 -3.56 -4.06
N THR A 36 14.43 -3.39 -2.78
CA THR A 36 14.82 -4.32 -1.70
C THR A 36 13.87 -5.51 -1.55
N LEU A 37 12.77 -5.50 -2.29
CA LEU A 37 11.71 -6.48 -2.13
C LEU A 37 12.08 -7.79 -2.81
N ASP A 38 12.05 -8.88 -2.05
CA ASP A 38 12.27 -10.22 -2.60
C ASP A 38 11.01 -10.64 -3.38
N PRO A 39 11.10 -10.88 -4.71
CA PRO A 39 9.97 -11.27 -5.53
C PRO A 39 9.31 -12.59 -5.09
N LYS A 40 10.00 -13.43 -4.29
CA LYS A 40 9.46 -14.69 -3.77
C LYS A 40 8.53 -14.53 -2.58
N THR A 41 8.56 -13.38 -1.90
CA THR A 41 7.74 -13.12 -0.70
C THR A 41 6.30 -12.75 -1.06
N GLY A 42 6.06 -12.24 -2.27
CA GLY A 42 4.75 -11.73 -2.68
C GLY A 42 4.39 -10.39 -2.04
N ASP A 43 5.33 -9.77 -1.33
CA ASP A 43 5.12 -8.49 -0.67
C ASP A 43 4.96 -7.34 -1.68
N LYS A 44 4.26 -6.27 -1.29
CA LYS A 44 4.07 -5.10 -2.15
C LYS A 44 4.14 -3.82 -1.34
N TYR A 45 4.81 -2.80 -1.87
CA TYR A 45 4.75 -1.45 -1.31
C TYR A 45 3.63 -0.64 -1.98
N LYS A 46 2.67 -0.21 -1.17
CA LYS A 46 1.58 0.68 -1.56
C LYS A 46 1.76 2.05 -0.92
N MET A 47 1.45 3.09 -1.69
CA MET A 47 1.51 4.48 -1.25
C MET A 47 0.12 5.08 -1.39
N ILE A 48 -0.33 5.82 -0.39
CA ILE A 48 -1.66 6.41 -0.34
C ILE A 48 -1.62 7.82 0.24
N PHE A 49 -2.44 8.71 -0.31
CA PHE A 49 -2.63 10.05 0.21
C PHE A 49 -3.86 10.05 1.11
N ALA A 50 -3.69 10.40 2.39
CA ALA A 50 -4.78 10.35 3.37
C ALA A 50 -4.63 11.45 4.42
N GLU A 51 -5.73 11.72 5.13
CA GLU A 51 -5.73 12.71 6.22
C GLU A 51 -4.93 12.27 7.44
N ASN A 52 -4.98 10.97 7.78
CA ASN A 52 -4.31 10.36 8.90
C ASN A 52 -3.98 8.89 8.59
N GLU A 53 -3.21 8.24 9.47
CA GLU A 53 -2.79 6.85 9.30
C GLU A 53 -3.97 5.86 9.28
N ILE A 54 -5.00 6.09 10.09
CA ILE A 54 -6.17 5.21 10.19
C ILE A 54 -6.92 5.19 8.86
N ALA A 55 -7.22 6.37 8.30
CA ALA A 55 -7.88 6.52 7.00
C ALA A 55 -7.06 5.87 5.86
N ALA A 56 -5.72 5.94 5.96
CA ALA A 56 -4.82 5.29 5.01
C ALA A 56 -4.93 3.76 5.07
N GLN A 57 -4.92 3.19 6.28
CA GLN A 57 -5.08 1.75 6.49
C GLN A 57 -6.46 1.28 6.03
N ASP A 58 -7.53 1.99 6.41
CA ASP A 58 -8.91 1.64 6.02
C ASP A 58 -9.06 1.59 4.50
N THR A 59 -8.51 2.58 3.78
CA THR A 59 -8.60 2.60 2.32
C THR A 59 -7.83 1.44 1.68
N LEU A 60 -6.64 1.10 2.20
CA LEU A 60 -5.86 -0.04 1.71
C LEU A 60 -6.54 -1.38 1.99
N MET A 61 -7.28 -1.48 3.09
CA MET A 61 -8.09 -2.65 3.44
C MET A 61 -9.36 -2.73 2.59
N ALA A 62 -9.99 -1.60 2.27
CA ALA A 62 -11.20 -1.52 1.46
C ALA A 62 -10.95 -1.80 -0.04
N GLU A 63 -9.81 -1.35 -0.60
CA GLU A 63 -9.43 -1.63 -2.00
C GLU A 63 -9.47 -3.14 -2.31
N ARG A 64 -9.15 -3.97 -1.31
CA ARG A 64 -9.24 -5.43 -1.43
C ARG A 64 -10.67 -5.96 -1.49
N GLU A 65 -11.63 -5.35 -0.80
CA GLU A 65 -13.02 -5.78 -0.93
C GLU A 65 -13.56 -5.52 -2.35
N LEU A 66 -13.10 -4.46 -3.01
CA LEU A 66 -13.50 -4.15 -4.38
C LEU A 66 -12.95 -5.19 -5.37
N ASP A 67 -11.68 -5.59 -5.22
CA ASP A 67 -11.03 -6.60 -6.06
C ASP A 67 -11.71 -7.98 -5.93
N GLN A 68 -12.20 -8.32 -4.73
CA GLN A 68 -12.96 -9.56 -4.50
C GLN A 68 -14.38 -9.54 -5.07
N ARG A 69 -15.02 -8.36 -5.18
CA ARG A 69 -16.38 -8.23 -5.74
C ARG A 69 -16.39 -8.22 -7.27
N LEU A 70 -15.25 -7.94 -7.92
CA LEU A 70 -15.13 -7.89 -9.38
C LEU A 70 -14.53 -9.17 -9.99
N SER A 71 -14.07 -10.14 -9.19
CA SER A 71 -13.47 -11.39 -9.67
C SER A 71 -14.44 -12.58 -9.77
N GLY A 72 -15.75 -12.33 -9.73
CA GLY A 72 -16.78 -13.36 -9.71
C GLY A 72 -17.95 -13.01 -10.62
N ASP A 73 -17.75 -13.15 -11.92
CA ASP A 73 -18.67 -13.78 -12.87
C ASP A 73 -18.28 -13.36 -14.29
N ASP A 74 -17.44 -14.16 -14.94
CA ASP A 74 -17.50 -14.34 -16.38
C ASP A 74 -17.54 -15.86 -16.62
N TRP A 75 -18.78 -16.36 -16.73
CA TRP A 75 -19.15 -17.71 -17.19
C TRP A 75 -19.32 -17.70 -18.72
#